data_AF-A0A382UR73-F1
#
_entry.id   AF-A0A382UR73-F1
#
_cell.length_a   1.000
_cell.length_b   1.000
_cell.length_c   1.000
_cell.angle_alpha   90.00
_cell.angle_beta   90.00
_cell.angle_gamma   90.00
#
_symmetry.space_group_name_H-M   'P 1'
#
loop_
_entity.id
_entity.type
_entity.pdbx_description
1 polymer ?
#
loop_
_entity_poly.entity_id
_entity_poly.type
_entity_poly.pdbx_seq_one_letter_code
_entity_poly.pdbx_strand_id
1 'polypeptide(L)'
;MVALRGLLERYPQSEFAASAQFTLADYAYNRRDYDEAKQGYRWVQERYPNDPVAVQVPRLIAEIEETVAFEHYERAVALMDSAEAASEGARQREYFERAVESFRGISEQYPGTESELGALSNMGVCLEGLRQWHDAVAVYNQVIEMYEDKRASKEVYQFAKAHKEWIVTTRL
;
A
#
# COMPACT_ATOMS: atom_id res chain seq x y z
N MET A 1 -13.47 10.12 -25.17
CA MET A 1 -14.11 10.29 -23.83
C MET A 1 -15.55 10.80 -23.90
N VAL A 2 -15.85 11.94 -24.54
CA VAL A 2 -17.23 12.50 -24.59
C VAL A 2 -18.27 11.52 -25.14
N ALA A 3 -17.96 10.81 -26.24
CA ALA A 3 -18.88 9.83 -26.82
C ALA A 3 -19.20 8.66 -25.87
N LEU A 4 -18.20 8.19 -25.10
CA LEU A 4 -18.40 7.11 -24.13
C LEU A 4 -19.23 7.57 -22.93
N ARG A 5 -18.97 8.78 -22.40
CA ARG A 5 -19.80 9.36 -21.33
C ARG A 5 -21.25 9.55 -21.80
N GLY A 6 -21.45 10.07 -23.02
CA GLY A 6 -22.78 10.21 -23.61
C GLY A 6 -23.50 8.88 -23.85
N LEU A 7 -22.76 7.80 -24.16
CA LEU A 7 -23.32 6.45 -24.23
C LEU A 7 -23.84 6.00 -22.87
N LEU A 8 -23.04 6.17 -21.80
CA LEU A 8 -23.43 5.78 -20.45
C LEU A 8 -24.62 6.59 -19.92
N GLU A 9 -24.73 7.86 -20.28
CA GLU A 9 -25.86 8.71 -19.89
C GLU A 9 -27.17 8.30 -20.60
N ARG A 10 -27.10 7.99 -21.90
CA ARG A 10 -28.31 7.76 -22.72
C ARG A 10 -28.73 6.29 -22.77
N TYR A 11 -27.76 5.39 -22.67
CA TYR A 11 -27.95 3.95 -22.84
C TYR A 11 -27.22 3.15 -21.75
N PRO A 12 -27.51 3.40 -20.45
CA PRO A 12 -26.80 2.75 -19.34
C PRO A 12 -27.00 1.24 -19.25
N GLN A 13 -27.96 0.66 -19.99
CA GLN A 13 -28.23 -0.79 -20.02
C GLN A 13 -27.84 -1.43 -21.37
N SER A 14 -27.14 -0.68 -22.23
CA SER A 14 -26.63 -1.20 -23.50
C SER A 14 -25.58 -2.28 -23.24
N GLU A 15 -25.47 -3.26 -24.14
CA GLU A 15 -24.37 -4.23 -24.19
C GLU A 15 -22.97 -3.58 -24.24
N PHE A 16 -22.89 -2.30 -24.64
CA PHE A 16 -21.63 -1.55 -24.68
C PHE A 16 -21.34 -0.75 -23.40
N ALA A 17 -22.30 -0.65 -22.47
CA ALA A 17 -22.18 0.24 -21.32
C ALA A 17 -21.04 -0.18 -20.37
N ALA A 18 -20.91 -1.47 -20.07
CA ALA A 18 -19.82 -1.99 -19.25
C ALA A 18 -18.45 -1.70 -19.86
N SER A 19 -18.26 -2.06 -21.14
CA SER A 19 -17.03 -1.80 -21.89
C SER A 19 -16.71 -0.30 -22.00
N ALA A 20 -17.72 0.56 -22.16
CA ALA A 20 -17.52 2.01 -22.21
C ALA A 20 -17.03 2.55 -20.86
N GLN A 21 -17.65 2.13 -19.75
CA GLN A 21 -17.21 2.53 -18.40
C GLN A 21 -15.81 2.01 -18.08
N PHE A 22 -15.51 0.77 -18.48
CA PHE A 22 -14.19 0.17 -18.35
C PHE A 22 -13.13 0.97 -19.13
N THR A 23 -13.41 1.30 -20.39
CA THR A 23 -12.50 2.10 -21.23
C THR A 23 -12.24 3.50 -20.64
N LEU A 24 -13.23 4.10 -19.99
CA LEU A 24 -13.03 5.39 -19.29
C LEU A 24 -12.06 5.23 -18.11
N ALA A 25 -12.15 4.13 -17.37
CA ALA A 25 -11.25 3.82 -16.26
C ALA A 25 -9.82 3.50 -16.76
N ASP A 26 -9.67 2.72 -17.83
CA ASP A 26 -8.38 2.48 -18.49
C ASP A 26 -7.71 3.78 -18.91
N TYR A 27 -8.49 4.72 -19.46
CA TYR A 27 -7.97 6.02 -19.86
C TYR A 27 -7.45 6.83 -18.66
N ALA A 28 -8.16 6.79 -17.52
CA ALA A 28 -7.69 7.41 -16.28
C ALA A 28 -6.42 6.73 -15.76
N TYR A 29 -6.39 5.39 -15.77
CA TYR A 29 -5.22 4.59 -15.41
C TYR A 29 -3.99 4.96 -16.23
N ASN A 30 -4.13 5.05 -17.56
CA ASN A 30 -3.05 5.44 -18.47
C ASN A 30 -2.55 6.86 -18.24
N ARG A 31 -3.36 7.74 -17.64
CA ARG A 31 -2.97 9.07 -17.21
C ARG A 31 -2.38 9.11 -15.79
N ARG A 32 -2.27 7.95 -15.13
CA ARG A 32 -1.90 7.80 -13.71
C ARG A 32 -2.84 8.51 -12.74
N ASP A 33 -4.06 8.80 -13.18
CA ASP A 33 -5.12 9.27 -12.28
C ASP A 33 -5.75 8.03 -11.63
N TYR A 34 -5.03 7.46 -10.67
CA TYR A 34 -5.35 6.18 -10.06
C TYR A 34 -6.65 6.22 -9.24
N ASP A 35 -7.01 7.39 -8.70
CA ASP A 35 -8.28 7.57 -7.99
C ASP A 35 -9.46 7.59 -8.95
N GLU A 36 -9.39 8.35 -10.06
CA GLU A 36 -10.41 8.31 -11.11
C GLU A 36 -10.52 6.89 -11.72
N ALA A 37 -9.38 6.21 -11.94
CA ALA A 37 -9.34 4.85 -12.46
C ALA A 37 -10.02 3.85 -11.53
N LYS A 38 -9.63 3.79 -10.24
CA LYS A 38 -10.24 2.90 -9.25
C LYS A 38 -11.74 3.15 -9.14
N GLN A 39 -12.17 4.42 -9.10
CA GLN A 39 -13.60 4.74 -9.05
C GLN A 39 -14.35 4.27 -10.31
N GLY A 40 -13.76 4.48 -11.48
CA GLY A 40 -14.32 4.04 -12.75
C GLY A 40 -14.46 2.52 -12.82
N TYR A 41 -13.47 1.77 -12.35
CA TYR A 41 -13.55 0.30 -12.27
C TYR A 41 -14.57 -0.18 -11.24
N ARG A 42 -14.64 0.43 -10.05
CA ARG A 42 -15.69 0.10 -9.05
C ARG A 42 -17.09 0.27 -9.62
N TRP A 43 -17.31 1.32 -10.41
CA TRP A 43 -18.57 1.51 -11.12
C TRP A 43 -18.88 0.40 -12.12
N VAL A 44 -17.87 -0.21 -12.77
CA VAL A 44 -18.08 -1.38 -13.62
C VAL A 44 -18.64 -2.55 -12.80
N GLN A 45 -18.04 -2.84 -11.64
CA GLN A 45 -18.50 -3.93 -10.76
C GLN A 45 -19.89 -3.69 -10.19
N GLU A 46 -20.15 -2.46 -9.73
CA GLU A 46 -21.42 -2.11 -9.07
C GLU A 46 -22.59 -2.09 -10.06
N ARG A 47 -22.37 -1.56 -11.27
CA ARG A 47 -23.44 -1.35 -12.26
C ARG A 47 -23.59 -2.49 -13.25
N TYR A 48 -22.51 -3.24 -13.51
CA TYR A 48 -22.47 -4.32 -14.49
C TYR A 48 -21.87 -5.62 -13.91
N PRO A 49 -22.36 -6.11 -12.74
CA PRO A 49 -21.72 -7.23 -12.03
C PRO A 49 -21.69 -8.54 -12.82
N ASN A 50 -22.59 -8.71 -13.80
CA ASN A 50 -22.68 -9.92 -14.63
C ASN A 50 -21.91 -9.80 -15.96
N ASP A 51 -21.32 -8.64 -16.26
CA ASP A 51 -20.56 -8.44 -17.49
C ASP A 51 -19.17 -9.10 -17.39
N PRO A 52 -18.67 -9.76 -18.45
CA PRO A 52 -17.33 -10.36 -18.45
C PRO A 52 -16.20 -9.40 -18.02
N VAL A 53 -16.31 -8.10 -18.34
CA VAL A 53 -15.26 -7.12 -17.98
C VAL A 53 -15.24 -6.79 -16.49
N ALA A 54 -16.29 -7.08 -15.73
CA ALA A 54 -16.33 -6.88 -14.29
C ALA A 54 -15.45 -7.89 -13.52
N VAL A 55 -15.24 -9.09 -14.09
CA VAL A 55 -14.46 -10.17 -13.47
C VAL A 55 -13.00 -9.77 -13.20
N GLN A 56 -12.42 -8.96 -14.07
CA GLN A 56 -11.02 -8.51 -13.96
C GLN A 56 -10.82 -7.31 -13.04
N VAL A 57 -11.88 -6.58 -12.69
CA VAL A 57 -11.78 -5.34 -11.91
C VAL A 57 -11.06 -5.52 -10.56
N PRO A 58 -11.37 -6.55 -9.73
CA PRO A 58 -10.68 -6.70 -8.44
C PRO A 58 -9.15 -6.73 -8.59
N ARG A 59 -8.66 -7.46 -9.59
CA ARG A 59 -7.23 -7.57 -9.89
C ARG A 59 -6.65 -6.21 -10.31
N LEU A 60 -7.35 -5.46 -11.17
CA LEU A 60 -6.88 -4.14 -11.63
C LEU A 60 -6.83 -3.11 -10.49
N ILE A 61 -7.79 -3.15 -9.58
CA ILE A 61 -7.77 -2.29 -8.38
C ILE A 61 -6.60 -2.68 -7.48
N ALA A 62 -6.37 -3.97 -7.25
CA ALA A 62 -5.23 -4.46 -6.47
C ALA A 62 -3.88 -4.06 -7.10
N GLU A 63 -3.76 -4.13 -8.43
CA GLU A 63 -2.56 -3.68 -9.16
C GLU A 63 -2.30 -2.18 -9.02
N ILE A 64 -3.37 -1.37 -9.04
CA ILE A 64 -3.25 0.06 -8.75
C ILE A 64 -2.82 0.28 -7.29
N GLU A 65 -3.41 -0.44 -6.34
CA GLU A 65 -3.07 -0.33 -4.92
C GLU A 65 -1.61 -0.71 -4.68
N GLU A 66 -1.10 -1.78 -5.29
CA GLU A 66 0.32 -2.14 -5.22
C GLU A 66 1.21 -1.05 -5.84
N THR A 67 0.82 -0.51 -7.01
CA THR A 67 1.59 0.55 -7.67
C THR A 67 1.69 1.80 -6.79
N VAL A 68 0.57 2.24 -6.22
CA VAL A 68 0.54 3.44 -5.38
C VAL A 68 1.27 3.17 -4.05
N ALA A 69 1.06 2.01 -3.43
CA ALA A 69 1.75 1.63 -2.20
C ALA A 69 3.26 1.60 -2.40
N PHE A 70 3.74 1.08 -3.54
CA PHE A 70 5.15 1.04 -3.89
C PHE A 70 5.73 2.45 -4.06
N GLU A 71 5.02 3.37 -4.75
CA GLU A 71 5.47 4.78 -4.86
C GLU A 71 5.58 5.47 -3.49
N HIS A 72 4.68 5.15 -2.55
CA HIS A 72 4.79 5.62 -1.16
C HIS A 72 5.94 4.96 -0.41
N TYR A 73 6.16 3.67 -0.62
CA TYR A 73 7.22 2.90 0.00
C TYR A 73 8.60 3.44 -0.39
N GLU A 74 8.84 3.72 -1.68
CA GLU A 74 10.10 4.31 -2.14
C GLU A 74 10.40 5.65 -1.46
N ARG A 75 9.38 6.49 -1.26
CA ARG A 75 9.53 7.76 -0.55
C ARG A 75 9.87 7.55 0.93
N ALA A 76 9.27 6.56 1.57
CA ALA A 76 9.55 6.22 2.96
C ALA A 76 10.96 5.65 3.15
N VAL A 77 11.42 4.80 2.23
CA VAL A 77 12.81 4.30 2.21
C VAL A 77 13.81 5.43 2.02
N ALA A 78 13.54 6.38 1.11
CA ALA A 78 14.42 7.54 0.92
C ALA A 78 14.55 8.41 2.19
N LEU A 79 13.50 8.49 3.02
CA LEU A 79 13.56 9.14 4.33
C LEU A 79 14.45 8.34 5.30
N MET A 80 14.32 7.01 5.33
CA MET A 80 15.16 6.14 6.14
C MET A 80 16.65 6.26 5.74
N ASP A 81 16.96 6.21 4.45
CA ASP A 81 18.33 6.41 3.95
C ASP A 81 18.90 7.79 4.35
N SER A 82 18.05 8.83 4.31
CA SER A 82 18.42 10.18 4.76
C SER A 82 18.70 10.24 6.26
N ALA A 83 17.99 9.45 7.06
CA ALA A 83 18.23 9.34 8.50
C ALA A 83 19.57 8.67 8.80
N GLU A 84 19.91 7.61 8.06
CA GLU A 84 21.18 6.88 8.20
C GLU A 84 22.39 7.72 7.77
N ALA A 85 22.23 8.55 6.73
CA ALA A 85 23.28 9.43 6.23
C ALA A 85 23.49 10.69 7.09
N ALA A 86 22.55 11.05 7.97
CA ALA A 86 22.62 12.28 8.74
C ALA A 86 23.67 12.22 9.87
N SER A 87 24.66 13.12 9.82
CA SER A 87 25.69 13.24 10.87
C SER A 87 25.19 13.88 12.18
N GLU A 88 24.06 14.58 12.13
CA GLU A 88 23.46 15.30 13.27
C GLU A 88 22.26 14.53 13.84
N GLY A 89 22.28 14.23 15.14
CA GLY A 89 21.24 13.42 15.78
C GLY A 89 19.82 13.99 15.73
N ALA A 90 19.66 15.32 15.65
CA ALA A 90 18.34 15.94 15.52
C ALA A 90 17.71 15.70 14.15
N ARG A 91 18.49 15.86 13.07
CA ARG A 91 18.01 15.58 11.70
C ARG A 91 17.76 14.10 11.48
N GLN A 92 18.65 13.25 11.99
CA GLN A 92 18.46 11.80 11.96
C GLN A 92 17.10 11.41 12.57
N ARG A 93 16.80 11.95 13.77
CA ARG A 93 15.50 11.71 14.43
C ARG A 93 14.33 12.18 13.56
N GLU A 94 14.38 13.39 13.03
CA GLU A 94 13.32 13.94 12.18
C GLU A 94 13.05 13.05 10.96
N TYR A 95 14.11 12.57 10.29
CA TYR A 95 13.95 11.69 9.13
C TYR A 95 13.33 10.33 9.50
N PHE A 96 13.76 9.72 10.61
CA PHE A 96 13.13 8.48 11.09
C PHE A 96 11.66 8.69 11.47
N GLU A 97 11.31 9.79 12.14
CA GLU A 97 9.91 10.10 12.50
C GLU A 97 9.03 10.22 11.25
N ARG A 98 9.52 10.91 10.22
CA ARG A 98 8.82 11.03 8.92
C ARG A 98 8.73 9.71 8.16
N ALA A 99 9.77 8.87 8.24
CA ALA A 99 9.75 7.53 7.66
C ALA A 99 8.70 6.65 8.34
N VAL A 100 8.64 6.65 9.68
CA VAL A 100 7.62 5.93 10.47
C VAL A 100 6.21 6.38 10.08
N GLU A 101 5.97 7.69 9.96
CA GLU A 101 4.65 8.20 9.53
C GLU A 101 4.29 7.70 8.12
N SER A 102 5.26 7.72 7.20
CA SER A 102 5.04 7.29 5.82
C SER A 102 4.78 5.79 5.73
N PHE A 103 5.56 4.96 6.44
CA PHE A 103 5.35 3.51 6.48
C PHE A 103 4.02 3.13 7.16
N ARG A 104 3.64 3.83 8.24
CA ARG A 104 2.32 3.64 8.88
C ARG A 104 1.19 3.91 7.87
N GLY A 105 1.28 5.02 7.14
CA GLY A 105 0.28 5.36 6.13
C GLY A 105 0.11 4.27 5.06
N ILE A 106 1.19 3.58 4.68
CA ILE A 106 1.12 2.45 3.74
C ILE A 106 0.31 1.29 4.33
N SER A 107 0.60 0.89 5.57
CA SER A 107 -0.13 -0.20 6.24
C SER A 107 -1.61 0.11 6.47
N GLU A 108 -1.96 1.38 6.69
CA GLU A 108 -3.34 1.79 6.93
C GLU A 108 -4.15 1.92 5.63
N GLN A 109 -3.52 2.38 4.54
CA GLN A 109 -4.21 2.70 3.29
C GLN A 109 -4.15 1.60 2.24
N TYR A 110 -3.12 0.74 2.28
CA TYR A 110 -2.87 -0.30 1.29
C TYR A 110 -2.66 -1.69 1.93
N PRO A 111 -3.59 -2.15 2.80
CA PRO A 111 -3.45 -3.45 3.43
C PRO A 111 -3.51 -4.57 2.37
N GLY A 112 -2.69 -5.60 2.56
CA GLY A 112 -2.57 -6.76 1.67
C GLY A 112 -1.60 -6.58 0.50
N THR A 113 -1.00 -5.40 0.33
CA THR A 113 0.05 -5.17 -0.67
C THR A 113 1.38 -5.77 -0.22
N GLU A 114 2.27 -6.11 -1.16
CA GLU A 114 3.65 -6.52 -0.82
C GLU A 114 4.37 -5.36 -0.11
N SER A 115 4.06 -4.14 -0.51
CA SER A 115 4.54 -2.89 0.09
C SER A 115 4.15 -2.73 1.57
N GLU A 116 2.99 -3.25 2.03
CA GLU A 116 2.60 -3.24 3.46
C GLU A 116 3.61 -4.01 4.32
N LEU A 117 3.98 -5.23 3.92
CA LEU A 117 4.91 -6.07 4.67
C LEU A 117 6.30 -5.43 4.80
N GLY A 118 6.78 -4.85 3.70
CA GLY A 118 8.03 -4.09 3.68
C GLY A 118 7.94 -2.86 4.58
N ALA A 119 6.82 -2.13 4.51
CA ALA A 119 6.60 -0.93 5.30
C ALA A 119 6.60 -1.22 6.81
N LEU A 120 5.88 -2.25 7.26
CA LEU A 120 5.87 -2.64 8.68
C LEU A 120 7.27 -3.06 9.15
N SER A 121 8.01 -3.82 8.35
CA SER A 121 9.37 -4.25 8.70
C SER A 121 10.31 -3.05 8.87
N ASN A 122 10.32 -2.12 7.90
CA ASN A 122 11.16 -0.93 7.95
C ASN A 122 10.69 0.10 8.99
N MET A 123 9.38 0.15 9.28
CA MET A 123 8.86 0.95 10.37
C MET A 123 9.45 0.50 11.71
N GLY A 124 9.51 -0.81 11.95
CA GLY A 124 10.20 -1.39 13.12
C GLY A 124 11.66 -0.92 13.22
N VAL A 125 12.39 -0.97 12.11
CA VAL A 125 13.79 -0.50 12.04
C VAL A 125 13.92 0.99 12.35
N CYS A 126 13.03 1.82 11.80
CA CYS A 126 13.02 3.25 12.09
C CYS A 126 12.72 3.53 13.56
N LEU A 127 11.78 2.79 14.17
CA LEU A 127 11.45 2.88 15.60
C LEU A 127 12.63 2.45 16.48
N GLU A 128 13.41 1.45 16.07
CA GLU A 128 14.68 1.10 16.72
C GLU A 128 15.70 2.24 16.64
N GLY A 129 15.84 2.87 15.47
CA GLY A 129 16.68 4.06 15.28
C GLY A 129 16.28 5.20 16.22
N LEU A 130 14.98 5.36 16.47
CA LEU A 130 14.40 6.31 17.42
C LEU A 130 14.50 5.87 18.88
N ARG A 131 14.91 4.62 19.14
CA ARG A 131 14.91 3.97 20.46
C ARG A 131 13.51 3.86 21.08
N GLN A 132 12.48 3.83 20.24
CA GLN A 132 11.09 3.60 20.63
C GLN A 132 10.84 2.09 20.70
N TRP A 133 11.46 1.45 21.70
CA TRP A 133 11.54 -0.01 21.80
C TRP A 133 10.18 -0.72 21.90
N HIS A 134 9.26 -0.17 22.70
CA HIS A 134 7.91 -0.74 22.84
C HIS A 134 7.13 -0.66 21.52
N ASP A 135 7.22 0.46 20.81
CA ASP A 135 6.54 0.65 19.53
C ASP A 135 7.14 -0.27 18.46
N ALA A 136 8.47 -0.39 18.40
CA ALA A 136 9.14 -1.33 17.49
C ALA A 136 8.66 -2.78 17.72
N VAL A 137 8.59 -3.22 18.97
CA VAL A 137 8.05 -4.56 19.32
C VAL A 137 6.60 -4.71 18.90
N ALA A 138 5.76 -3.68 19.09
CA ALA A 138 4.37 -3.71 18.66
C ALA A 138 4.24 -3.91 17.15
N VAL A 139 5.07 -3.21 16.35
CA VAL A 139 5.09 -3.35 14.89
C VAL A 139 5.59 -4.73 14.46
N TYR A 140 6.65 -5.25 15.08
CA TYR A 140 7.12 -6.61 14.77
C TYR A 140 6.11 -7.70 15.13
N ASN A 141 5.29 -7.50 16.18
CA ASN A 141 4.17 -8.40 16.46
C ASN A 141 3.15 -8.42 15.33
N GLN A 142 2.83 -7.28 14.72
CA GLN A 142 1.91 -7.25 13.57
C GLN A 142 2.44 -8.09 12.40
N VAL A 143 3.73 -7.96 12.08
CA VAL A 143 4.38 -8.78 11.03
C VAL A 143 4.34 -10.27 11.36
N ILE A 144 4.53 -10.62 12.65
CA ILE A 144 4.44 -12.01 13.12
C ILE A 144 3.01 -12.56 12.98
N GLU A 145 2.00 -11.79 13.38
CA GLU A 145 0.58 -12.14 13.22
C GLU A 145 0.22 -12.33 11.74
N MET A 146 0.73 -11.48 10.85
CA MET A 146 0.52 -11.64 9.40
C MET A 146 1.11 -12.93 8.84
N TYR A 147 2.19 -13.46 9.42
CA TYR A 147 2.71 -14.78 9.05
C TYR A 147 1.78 -15.92 9.48
N GLU A 148 1.18 -15.82 10.68
CA GLU A 148 0.18 -16.79 11.17
C GLU A 148 -1.07 -16.79 10.27
N ASP A 149 -1.45 -15.62 9.76
CA ASP A 149 -2.50 -15.42 8.76
C ASP A 149 -2.12 -15.88 7.33
N LYS A 150 -0.90 -16.39 7.12
CA LYS A 150 -0.35 -16.76 5.80
C LYS A 150 -0.27 -15.59 4.80
N ARG A 151 -0.17 -14.37 5.31
CA ARG A 151 -0.01 -13.13 4.52
C ARG A 151 1.43 -12.64 4.45
N ALA A 152 2.34 -13.15 5.28
CA ALA A 152 3.77 -12.82 5.23
C ALA A 152 4.63 -14.03 4.82
N SER A 153 5.81 -13.77 4.23
CA SER A 153 6.79 -14.80 3.95
C SER A 153 7.52 -15.25 5.21
N LYS A 154 8.15 -16.44 5.16
CA LYS A 154 8.95 -16.94 6.28
C LYS A 154 10.13 -16.02 6.58
N GLU A 155 10.75 -15.43 5.56
CA GLU A 155 11.90 -14.53 5.68
C GLU A 155 11.51 -13.27 6.47
N VAL A 156 10.40 -12.64 6.11
CA VAL A 156 9.86 -11.44 6.78
C VAL A 156 9.50 -11.75 8.24
N TYR A 157 8.90 -12.92 8.49
CA TYR A 157 8.63 -13.41 9.85
C TYR A 157 9.90 -13.57 10.69
N GLN A 158 10.93 -14.23 10.16
CA GLN A 158 12.18 -14.46 10.90
C GLN A 158 12.89 -13.14 11.21
N PHE A 159 12.85 -12.19 10.28
CA PHE A 159 13.37 -10.84 10.49
C PHE A 159 12.69 -10.16 11.70
N ALA A 160 11.36 -10.02 11.65
CA ALA A 160 10.59 -9.39 12.72
C ALA A 160 10.77 -10.08 14.08
N LYS A 161 10.78 -11.42 14.08
CA LYS A 161 10.99 -12.22 15.29
C LYS A 161 12.37 -11.97 15.91
N ALA A 162 13.43 -12.01 15.11
CA ALA A 162 14.80 -11.82 15.60
C ALA A 162 14.99 -10.43 16.21
N HIS A 163 14.50 -9.38 15.55
CA HIS A 163 14.56 -8.01 16.04
C HIS A 163 13.76 -7.85 17.34
N LYS A 164 12.53 -8.34 17.40
CA LYS A 164 11.72 -8.36 18.62
C LYS A 164 12.45 -9.03 19.79
N GLU A 165 12.96 -10.24 19.59
CA GLU A 165 13.65 -11.00 20.65
C GLU A 165 14.88 -10.26 21.17
N TRP A 166 15.65 -9.63 20.27
CA TRP A 166 16.78 -8.81 20.65
C TRP A 166 16.37 -7.60 21.48
N ILE A 167 15.32 -6.86 21.07
CA ILE A 167 14.80 -5.70 21.82
C ILE A 167 14.36 -6.14 23.22
N VAL A 168 13.52 -7.17 23.31
CA VAL A 168 12.98 -7.66 24.59
C VAL A 168 14.08 -8.14 25.54
N THR A 169 15.18 -8.71 25.01
CA THR A 169 16.26 -9.23 25.84
C THR A 169 17.26 -8.17 26.27
N THR A 170 17.40 -7.06 25.51
CA THR A 170 18.53 -6.13 25.68
C THR A 170 18.14 -4.67 25.92
N ARG A 171 16.87 -4.30 25.72
CA ARG A 171 16.39 -2.90 25.77
C ARG A 171 15.16 -2.68 26.64
N LEU A 172 14.42 -3.73 26.99
CA LEU A 172 13.26 -3.72 27.89
C LEU A 172 13.58 -4.50 29.16
#